data_AF-A0A497Z9H4-F1
#
_entry.id   AF-A0A497Z9H4-F1
#
_cell.length_a   1.000
_cell.length_b   1.000
_cell.length_c   1.000
_cell.angle_alpha   90.00
_cell.angle_beta   90.00
_cell.angle_gamma   90.00
#
_symmetry.space_group_name_H-M   'P 1'
#
loop_
_entity.id
_entity.type
_entity.pdbx_description
1 polymer ?
#
loop_
_entity_poly.entity_id
_entity_poly.type
_entity_poly.pdbx_seq_one_letter_code
_entity_poly.pdbx_strand_id
1 'polypeptide(L)'
;MLEILGTIGGNVLGLPGILGLALGMMTRQYWLGALLGGLVGLIAPLLFAGWQFSHVGAMALIIAIIVGVCAGTLGTAIRRKGATV
;
A
#
# COMPACT_ATOMS: atom_id res chain seq x y z
N MET A 1 21.85 -1.34 4.77
CA MET A 1 21.18 -0.42 3.81
C MET A 1 20.42 -1.16 2.71
N LEU A 2 20.98 -2.21 2.09
CA LEU A 2 20.27 -3.01 1.08
C LEU A 2 18.98 -3.68 1.58
N GLU A 3 18.93 -4.14 2.84
CA GLU A 3 17.73 -4.76 3.41
C GLU A 3 16.55 -3.77 3.51
N ILE A 4 16.80 -2.53 3.93
CA ILE A 4 15.77 -1.49 4.00
C ILE A 4 15.26 -1.15 2.60
N LEU A 5 16.18 -1.00 1.64
CA LEU A 5 15.83 -0.68 0.26
C LEU A 5 15.08 -1.84 -0.43
N GLY A 6 15.48 -3.08 -0.14
CA GLY A 6 14.79 -4.30 -0.58
C GLY A 6 13.41 -4.45 0.05
N THR A 7 13.25 -4.08 1.32
CA THR A 7 11.95 -4.07 2.00
C THR A 7 11.00 -3.03 1.41
N ILE A 8 11.50 -1.83 1.09
CA ILE A 8 10.72 -0.79 0.42
C ILE A 8 10.34 -1.26 -0.99
N GLY A 9 11.31 -1.71 -1.79
CA GLY A 9 11.08 -2.18 -3.16
C GLY A 9 10.09 -3.36 -3.20
N GLY A 10 10.21 -4.31 -2.28
CA GLY A 10 9.30 -5.44 -2.15
C GLY A 10 7.87 -5.03 -1.78
N ASN A 11 7.69 -4.03 -0.92
CA ASN A 11 6.35 -3.52 -0.60
C ASN A 11 5.73 -2.69 -1.74
N VAL A 12 6.55 -1.94 -2.48
CA VAL A 12 6.11 -1.14 -3.64
C VAL A 12 5.70 -2.04 -4.81
N LEU A 13 6.45 -3.10 -5.08
CA LEU A 13 6.14 -4.08 -6.13
C LEU A 13 5.18 -5.20 -5.65
N GLY A 14 4.92 -5.28 -4.35
CA GLY A 14 4.09 -6.32 -3.74
C GLY A 14 2.61 -5.94 -3.60
N LEU A 15 1.89 -6.70 -2.77
CA LEU A 15 0.47 -6.46 -2.49
C LEU A 15 0.18 -5.03 -2.01
N PRO A 16 0.94 -4.42 -1.07
CA PRO A 16 0.67 -3.05 -0.62
C PRO A 16 0.65 -2.02 -1.74
N GLY A 17 1.62 -2.09 -2.66
CA GLY A 17 1.70 -1.19 -3.80
C GLY A 17 0.64 -1.48 -4.87
N ILE A 18 0.57 -2.71 -5.37
CA ILE A 18 -0.31 -3.04 -6.51
C ILE A 18 -1.79 -3.00 -6.11
N LEU A 19 -2.18 -3.70 -5.03
CA LEU A 19 -3.57 -3.69 -4.57
C LEU A 19 -3.96 -2.32 -4.01
N GLY A 20 -3.05 -1.63 -3.32
CA GLY A 20 -3.29 -0.27 -2.84
C GLY A 20 -3.64 0.66 -4.00
N LEU A 21 -2.85 0.63 -5.07
CA LEU A 21 -3.10 1.42 -6.28
C LEU A 21 -4.40 1.01 -6.98
N ALA A 22 -4.65 -0.29 -7.14
CA ALA A 22 -5.87 -0.80 -7.74
C ALA A 22 -7.14 -0.37 -6.99
N LEU A 23 -7.16 -0.47 -5.66
CA LEU A 23 -8.26 0.01 -4.82
C LEU A 23 -8.40 1.53 -4.88
N GLY A 24 -7.28 2.25 -4.90
CA GLY A 24 -7.27 3.69 -5.14
C GLY A 24 -7.98 4.04 -6.45
N MET A 25 -7.67 3.33 -7.53
CA MET A 25 -8.33 3.49 -8.83
C MET A 25 -9.80 3.07 -8.85
N MET A 26 -10.38 2.49 -7.80
CA MET A 26 -11.83 2.25 -7.73
C MET A 26 -12.60 3.46 -7.19
N THR A 27 -11.91 4.41 -6.55
CA THR A 27 -12.55 5.52 -5.83
C THR A 27 -12.17 6.87 -6.43
N ARG A 28 -13.02 7.89 -6.24
CA ARG A 28 -12.77 9.29 -6.68
C ARG A 28 -12.41 10.23 -5.51
N GLN A 29 -12.48 9.73 -4.29
CA GLN A 29 -12.21 10.47 -3.07
C GLN A 29 -10.84 10.10 -2.53
N TYR A 30 -9.93 11.08 -2.45
CA TYR A 30 -8.55 10.88 -1.98
C TYR A 30 -8.48 10.25 -0.59
N TRP A 31 -9.37 10.65 0.31
CA TRP A 31 -9.46 10.09 1.66
C TRP A 31 -9.77 8.59 1.64
N LEU A 32 -10.74 8.17 0.82
CA LEU A 32 -11.12 6.76 0.70
C LEU A 32 -9.97 5.93 0.09
N GLY A 33 -9.30 6.45 -0.93
CA GLY A 33 -8.14 5.80 -1.55
C GLY A 33 -6.97 5.64 -0.59
N ALA A 34 -6.66 6.69 0.19
CA ALA A 34 -5.63 6.64 1.23
C ALA A 34 -5.96 5.58 2.30
N LEU A 35 -7.22 5.54 2.75
CA LEU A 35 -7.68 4.62 3.80
C LEU A 35 -7.64 3.17 3.30
N LEU A 36 -8.14 2.90 2.10
CA LEU A 36 -8.09 1.56 1.48
C LEU A 36 -6.64 1.11 1.25
N GLY A 37 -5.80 2.00 0.72
CA GLY A 37 -4.38 1.72 0.53
C GLY A 37 -3.65 1.43 1.84
N GLY A 38 -3.91 2.21 2.89
CA GLY A 38 -3.35 1.99 4.23
C GLY A 38 -3.83 0.69 4.87
N LEU A 39 -5.11 0.32 4.70
CA LEU A 39 -5.63 -0.98 5.14
C LEU A 39 -4.93 -2.15 4.44
N VAL A 40 -4.69 -2.06 3.12
CA VAL A 40 -3.90 -3.09 2.42
C VAL A 40 -2.47 -3.14 2.96
N GLY A 41 -1.84 -2.00 3.20
CA GLY A 41 -0.51 -1.94 3.81
C GLY A 41 -0.42 -2.55 5.21
N LEU A 42 -1.52 -2.59 5.95
CA LEU A 42 -1.63 -3.26 7.26
C LEU A 42 -1.93 -4.76 7.13
N ILE A 43 -2.89 -5.12 6.28
CA ILE A 43 -3.42 -6.49 6.16
C ILE A 43 -2.46 -7.39 5.37
N ALA A 44 -1.81 -6.87 4.32
CA ALA A 44 -0.94 -7.67 3.46
C ALA A 44 0.29 -8.24 4.20
N PRO A 45 1.02 -7.47 5.02
CA PRO A 45 2.11 -8.04 5.84
C PRO A 45 1.62 -9.09 6.84
N LEU A 46 0.42 -8.91 7.42
CA LEU A 46 -0.18 -9.88 8.34
C LEU A 46 -0.52 -11.20 7.65
N LEU A 47 -1.07 -11.13 6.44
CA LEU A 47 -1.41 -12.31 5.63
C LEU A 47 -0.16 -13.09 5.22
N PHE A 48 0.90 -12.39 4.76
CA PHE A 48 2.15 -13.03 4.38
C PHE A 48 2.93 -13.61 5.57
N ALA A 49 2.79 -13.01 6.75
CA ALA A 49 3.41 -13.52 7.98
C ALA A 49 2.58 -14.61 8.69
N GLY A 50 1.52 -15.12 8.07
CA GLY A 50 0.69 -16.19 8.64
C GLY A 50 0.10 -15.82 10.01
N TRP A 51 -0.27 -14.55 10.21
CA TRP A 51 -0.80 -14.00 11.47
C TRP A 51 0.18 -13.99 12.66
N GLN A 52 1.48 -14.26 12.44
CA GLN A 52 2.50 -14.14 13.48
C GLN A 52 3.14 -12.76 13.47
N PHE A 53 2.63 -11.87 14.34
CA PHE A 53 3.22 -10.55 14.58
C PHE A 53 4.69 -10.58 15.00
N SER A 54 5.18 -11.69 15.54
CA SER A 54 6.59 -11.87 15.91
C SER A 54 7.54 -11.97 14.71
N HIS A 55 7.04 -12.31 13.52
CA HIS A 55 7.82 -12.34 12.28
C HIS A 55 7.73 -11.03 11.48
N VAL A 56 6.75 -10.17 11.80
CA VAL A 56 6.60 -8.88 11.12
C VAL A 56 7.43 -7.85 11.85
N GLY A 57 8.61 -7.54 11.30
CA GLY A 57 9.41 -6.42 11.80
C GLY A 57 8.60 -5.12 11.78
N ALA A 58 8.50 -4.44 12.93
CA ALA A 58 7.71 -3.22 13.08
C ALA A 58 8.04 -2.17 12.01
N MET A 59 9.31 -2.09 11.61
CA MET A 59 9.77 -1.20 10.54
C MET A 59 9.19 -1.56 9.17
N ALA A 60 9.11 -2.86 8.83
CA ALA A 60 8.54 -3.32 7.57
C ALA A 60 7.02 -3.07 7.51
N LEU A 61 6.32 -3.22 8.64
CA LEU A 61 4.89 -2.89 8.75
C LEU A 61 4.65 -1.40 8.48
N ILE A 62 5.44 -0.51 9.11
CA ILE A 62 5.31 0.94 8.92
C ILE A 62 5.56 1.30 7.45
N ILE A 63 6.59 0.73 6.83
CA ILE A 63 6.89 0.94 5.41
C ILE A 63 5.72 0.47 4.54
N ALA A 64 5.16 -0.71 4.80
CA ALA A 64 4.03 -1.26 4.04
C ALA A 64 2.79 -0.35 4.13
N ILE A 65 2.49 0.20 5.30
CA ILE A 65 1.38 1.15 5.51
C ILE A 65 1.63 2.43 4.71
N ILE A 66 2.82 3.02 4.80
CA ILE A 66 3.16 4.26 4.08
C ILE A 66 3.07 4.04 2.57
N VAL A 67 3.65 2.94 2.08
CA VAL A 67 3.60 2.57 0.65
C VAL A 67 2.15 2.35 0.21
N GLY A 68 1.34 1.65 1.00
CA GLY A 68 -0.08 1.42 0.71
C GLY A 68 -0.88 2.73 0.63
N VAL A 69 -0.72 3.64 1.59
CA VAL A 69 -1.37 4.97 1.58
C VAL A 69 -0.96 5.78 0.35
N CYS A 70 0.34 5.82 0.04
CA CYS A 70 0.85 6.49 -1.16
C CYS A 70 0.29 5.87 -2.44
N ALA A 71 0.29 4.54 -2.55
CA ALA A 71 -0.23 3.83 -3.71
C ALA A 71 -1.73 4.08 -3.90
N GLY A 72 -2.52 4.01 -2.82
CA GLY A 72 -3.97 4.26 -2.86
C GLY A 72 -4.33 5.70 -3.22
N THR A 73 -3.59 6.68 -2.70
CA THR A 73 -3.76 8.09 -3.09
C THR A 73 -3.38 8.32 -4.55
N LEU A 74 -2.25 7.76 -5.01
CA LEU A 74 -1.85 7.80 -6.42
C LEU A 74 -2.91 7.17 -7.34
N GLY A 75 -3.47 6.02 -6.98
CA GLY A 75 -4.56 5.38 -7.73
C GLY A 75 -5.80 6.28 -7.88
N THR A 76 -6.22 6.96 -6.80
CA THR A 76 -7.33 7.92 -6.88
C THR A 76 -6.99 9.13 -7.74
N ALA A 77 -5.74 9.61 -7.70
CA ALA A 77 -5.29 10.72 -8.53
C ALA A 77 -5.33 10.35 -10.02
N ILE A 78 -4.88 9.14 -10.36
CA ILE A 78 -4.95 8.59 -11.72
C ILE A 78 -6.41 8.53 -12.20
N ARG A 79 -7.33 8.00 -11.38
CA ARG A 79 -8.76 7.93 -11.75
C ARG A 79 -9.40 9.31 -11.93
N ARG A 80 -9.10 10.28 -11.07
CA ARG A 80 -9.61 11.65 -11.27
C ARG A 80 -9.11 12.25 -12.57
N LYS A 81 -7.80 12.17 -12.82
CA LYS A 81 -7.19 12.75 -14.02
C LYS A 81 -7.65 12.04 -15.30
N GLY A 82 -7.84 10.73 -15.25
CA GLY A 82 -8.40 9.93 -16.34
C GLY A 82 -9.90 10.13 -16.58
N ALA A 83 -10.65 10.73 -15.64
CA ALA A 83 -12.06 11.08 -15.83
C ALA A 83 -12.26 12.54 -16.31
N THR A 84 -11.18 13.31 -16.43
CA THR A 84 -11.17 14.69 -16.91
C THR A 84 -10.60 14.84 -18.33
N VAL A 85 -10.27 13.71 -18.98
CA VAL A 85 -10.02 13.62 -20.43
C VAL A 85 -11.30 13.25 -21.15
#